data_AF-A0AAD4JZY0-F1
#
_entry.id   AF-A0AAD4JZY0-F1
#
_cell.length_a   1.000
_cell.length_b   1.000
_cell.length_c   1.000
_cell.angle_alpha   90.00
_cell.angle_beta   90.00
_cell.angle_gamma   90.00
#
_symmetry.space_group_name_H-M   'P 1'
#
loop_
_entity.id
_entity.type
_entity.pdbx_description
1 polymer ?
#
loop_
_entity_poly.entity_id
_entity_poly.type
_entity_poly.pdbx_seq_one_letter_code
_entity_poly.pdbx_strand_id
1 'polypeptide(L)'
;MFITLFISIFACNLFSAFGSLEMLATIIKPGIFRHVICRNNVYPRSIVSRFPVSDEMVFWTVPYVEYCPPDYTAPHIGGQSWADAPMSSDAVQPKWNHNDGNVNRVSFHGDYKLEGGLPQNPIGRTGLRGRGLLGRWGPNHAADPIVTRWKRDQNGAIIQDQKSGKNILQMVAIQRSDNKLWAIPGGMVDPGEKVSVTLKREFTEEALNFTDKGNMVEQFFKEGVHVYSGYVDDFRNTDNAWMETTALNFHDEDGTQVGQLQLEAGDDATNVRWTDIDGNLKLHANHADIVKEVVLKRDAHW
;
A
#
# COMPACT_ATOMS: atom_id res chain seq x y z
N MET A 1 -68.79 9.23 4.22
CA MET A 1 -67.71 9.32 5.21
C MET A 1 -66.75 8.15 4.94
N PHE A 2 -65.85 8.32 3.97
CA PHE A 2 -64.89 7.30 3.56
C PHE A 2 -63.52 7.72 4.09
N ILE A 3 -62.93 6.91 4.97
CA ILE A 3 -61.59 7.12 5.52
C ILE A 3 -60.62 6.40 4.59
N THR A 4 -59.83 7.17 3.84
CA THR A 4 -58.75 6.69 2.99
C THR A 4 -57.51 6.45 3.87
N LEU A 5 -57.11 5.19 4.02
CA LEU A 5 -55.90 4.80 4.75
C LEU A 5 -54.68 4.94 3.82
N PHE A 6 -53.86 5.98 4.01
CA PHE A 6 -52.55 6.08 3.38
C PHE A 6 -51.56 5.17 4.12
N ILE A 7 -51.22 4.03 3.53
CA ILE A 7 -50.08 3.22 3.95
C ILE A 7 -48.84 3.80 3.25
N SER A 8 -48.03 4.53 3.99
CA SER A 8 -46.72 5.00 3.55
C SER A 8 -45.73 3.84 3.61
N ILE A 9 -45.32 3.32 2.45
CA ILE A 9 -44.25 2.33 2.33
C ILE A 9 -42.92 3.09 2.42
N PHE A 10 -42.41 3.25 3.64
CA PHE A 10 -41.00 3.54 3.85
C PHE A 10 -40.22 2.23 3.63
N ALA A 11 -39.85 1.96 2.38
CA ALA A 11 -38.83 0.96 2.06
C ALA A 11 -37.48 1.52 2.55
N CYS A 12 -37.14 1.20 3.79
CA CYS A 12 -35.84 1.47 4.37
C CYS A 12 -34.80 0.67 3.57
N ASN A 13 -33.94 1.36 2.82
CA ASN A 13 -32.77 0.80 2.16
C ASN A 13 -31.77 0.30 3.23
N LEU A 14 -32.06 -0.86 3.81
CA LEU A 14 -31.07 -1.73 4.44
C LEU A 14 -30.46 -2.65 3.36
N PHE A 15 -29.79 -2.04 2.39
CA PHE A 15 -28.87 -2.76 1.52
C PHE A 15 -27.43 -2.40 1.91
N SER A 16 -26.79 -3.40 2.54
CA SER A 16 -25.35 -3.65 2.61
C SER A 16 -24.43 -2.58 3.22
N ALA A 17 -24.54 -2.34 4.53
CA ALA A 17 -23.36 -1.98 5.33
C ALA A 17 -22.42 -3.19 5.58
N PHE A 18 -22.91 -4.41 5.35
CA PHE A 18 -22.13 -5.65 5.45
C PHE A 18 -21.30 -5.97 4.18
N GLY A 19 -21.64 -5.37 3.03
CA GLY A 19 -20.92 -5.61 1.77
C GLY A 19 -19.61 -4.83 1.61
N SER A 20 -19.40 -3.77 2.41
CA SER A 20 -18.19 -2.94 2.31
C SER A 20 -17.01 -3.47 3.11
N LEU A 21 -17.24 -4.32 4.13
CA LEU A 21 -16.16 -4.96 4.88
C LEU A 21 -15.66 -6.26 4.22
N GLU A 22 -16.55 -6.99 3.52
CA GLU A 22 -16.18 -8.26 2.86
C GLU A 22 -15.38 -8.09 1.56
N MET A 23 -15.28 -6.87 1.01
CA MET A 23 -14.42 -6.55 -0.14
C MET A 23 -13.07 -5.92 0.24
N LEU A 24 -12.59 -6.07 1.49
CA LEU A 24 -11.39 -5.37 1.96
C LEU A 24 -10.07 -6.16 1.93
N ALA A 25 -9.98 -7.35 1.34
CA ALA A 25 -8.69 -8.05 1.20
C ALA A 25 -8.70 -9.14 0.10
N THR A 26 -9.06 -8.80 -1.14
CA THR A 26 -9.10 -9.81 -2.22
C THR A 26 -7.73 -10.25 -2.74
N ILE A 27 -6.67 -9.47 -2.54
CA ILE A 27 -5.33 -9.79 -3.06
C ILE A 27 -4.52 -10.66 -2.07
N ILE A 28 -4.48 -10.26 -0.79
CA ILE A 28 -3.63 -10.91 0.22
C ILE A 28 -4.50 -11.36 1.38
N LYS A 29 -4.46 -12.66 1.69
CA LYS A 29 -5.20 -13.26 2.80
C LYS A 29 -4.27 -14.04 3.74
N PRO A 30 -4.21 -13.68 5.04
CA PRO A 30 -3.49 -14.46 6.05
C PRO A 30 -3.86 -15.95 6.02
N GLY A 31 -2.84 -16.82 6.11
CA GLY A 31 -3.02 -18.27 6.04
C GLY A 31 -3.24 -18.84 4.63
N ILE A 32 -3.29 -18.01 3.59
CA ILE A 32 -3.39 -18.45 2.17
C ILE A 32 -2.23 -17.87 1.36
N PHE A 33 -2.03 -16.56 1.45
CA PHE A 33 -0.97 -15.85 0.74
C PHE A 33 0.39 -16.15 1.36
N ARG A 34 1.39 -16.44 0.52
CA ARG A 34 2.78 -16.62 0.93
C ARG A 34 3.59 -15.47 0.37
N HIS A 35 4.09 -14.61 1.25
CA HIS A 35 5.04 -13.59 0.83
C HIS A 35 6.32 -14.22 0.29
N VAL A 36 6.90 -13.65 -0.77
CA VAL A 36 8.13 -14.15 -1.42
C VAL A 36 9.23 -13.10 -1.32
N ILE A 37 8.89 -11.83 -1.49
CA ILE A 37 9.88 -10.73 -1.57
C ILE A 37 10.66 -10.58 -0.26
N CYS A 38 10.01 -10.79 0.88
CA CYS A 38 10.64 -10.63 2.19
C CYS A 38 11.31 -11.89 2.77
N ARG A 39 11.54 -12.95 1.98
CA ARG A 39 12.19 -14.20 2.45
C ARG A 39 13.50 -14.51 1.73
N ASN A 40 14.34 -15.31 2.39
CA ASN A 40 15.50 -15.99 1.79
C ASN A 40 16.50 -15.07 1.06
N ASN A 41 16.64 -13.82 1.51
CA ASN A 41 17.54 -12.83 0.95
C ASN A 41 18.43 -12.20 2.03
N VAL A 42 19.39 -11.38 1.59
CA VAL A 42 20.13 -10.49 2.47
C VAL A 42 19.25 -9.27 2.74
N TYR A 43 19.08 -8.95 4.03
CA TYR A 43 18.25 -7.84 4.43
C TYR A 43 18.85 -6.51 3.90
N PRO A 44 18.04 -5.61 3.33
CA PRO A 44 18.55 -4.45 2.60
C PRO A 44 19.40 -3.52 3.44
N ARG A 45 20.40 -2.91 2.80
CA ARG A 45 21.38 -2.00 3.43
C ARG A 45 22.09 -2.65 4.63
N SER A 46 22.24 -3.97 4.61
CA SER A 46 22.90 -4.75 5.64
C SER A 46 23.64 -5.95 5.03
N ILE A 47 24.34 -6.70 5.88
CA ILE A 47 24.94 -8.01 5.54
C ILE A 47 24.17 -9.18 6.17
N VAL A 48 23.02 -8.91 6.81
CA VAL A 48 22.28 -9.91 7.58
C VAL A 48 21.49 -10.79 6.63
N SER A 49 21.80 -12.08 6.61
CA SER A 49 21.02 -13.07 5.85
C SER A 49 19.84 -13.54 6.67
N ARG A 50 18.66 -13.60 6.03
CA ARG A 50 17.47 -14.19 6.64
C ARG A 50 17.65 -15.69 6.85
N PHE A 51 17.05 -16.21 7.90
CA PHE A 51 16.94 -17.65 8.10
C PHE A 51 16.05 -18.28 7.02
N PRO A 52 16.43 -19.43 6.45
CA PRO A 52 15.67 -20.05 5.37
C PRO A 52 14.24 -20.43 5.78
N VAL A 53 13.28 -19.95 5.00
CA VAL A 53 11.86 -20.28 5.14
C VAL A 53 11.34 -20.73 3.78
N SER A 54 11.06 -22.02 3.63
CA SER A 54 10.39 -22.57 2.44
C SER A 54 8.90 -22.22 2.44
N ASP A 55 8.22 -22.43 1.32
CA ASP A 55 6.79 -22.10 1.17
C ASP A 55 5.90 -22.90 2.13
N GLU A 56 6.32 -24.10 2.51
CA GLU A 56 5.63 -24.95 3.47
C GLU A 56 5.78 -24.45 4.90
N MET A 57 6.82 -23.66 5.19
CA MET A 57 7.17 -23.21 6.54
C MET A 57 6.78 -21.75 6.83
N VAL A 58 6.17 -21.05 5.87
CA VAL A 58 5.75 -19.64 6.01
C VAL A 58 4.78 -19.47 7.16
N PHE A 59 3.71 -20.27 7.21
CA PHE A 59 2.64 -20.03 8.17
C PHE A 59 3.03 -20.42 9.59
N TRP A 60 2.77 -19.53 10.55
CA TRP A 60 3.04 -19.74 11.97
C TRP A 60 2.39 -21.00 12.55
N THR A 61 1.27 -21.44 11.97
CA THR A 61 0.55 -22.67 12.34
C THR A 61 1.33 -23.95 12.02
N VAL A 62 2.28 -23.89 11.10
CA VAL A 62 3.17 -25.01 10.78
C VAL A 62 4.30 -25.04 11.83
N PRO A 63 4.47 -26.15 12.56
CA PRO A 63 5.59 -26.32 13.48
C PRO A 63 6.92 -26.25 12.73
N TYR A 64 7.83 -25.41 13.20
CA TYR A 64 9.19 -25.29 12.65
C TYR A 64 10.17 -25.16 13.81
N VAL A 65 10.53 -26.30 14.40
CA VAL A 65 11.28 -26.38 15.67
C VAL A 65 12.66 -25.74 15.57
N GLU A 66 13.33 -25.91 14.44
CA GLU A 66 14.67 -25.37 14.17
C GLU A 66 14.66 -23.89 13.77
N TYR A 67 13.48 -23.24 13.72
CA TYR A 67 13.37 -21.86 13.27
C TYR A 67 14.08 -20.90 14.23
N CYS A 68 15.27 -20.45 13.83
CA CYS A 68 16.13 -19.58 14.62
C CYS A 68 16.54 -18.34 13.80
N PRO A 69 15.60 -17.44 13.49
CA PRO A 69 15.89 -16.23 12.74
C PRO A 69 16.84 -15.29 13.50
N PRO A 70 17.82 -14.67 12.83
CA PRO A 70 18.62 -13.62 13.46
C PRO A 70 17.74 -12.44 13.86
N ASP A 71 18.17 -11.70 14.89
CA ASP A 71 17.56 -10.44 15.30
C ASP A 71 18.31 -9.28 14.64
N TYR A 72 17.59 -8.44 13.92
CA TYR A 72 18.15 -7.25 13.31
C TYR A 72 17.22 -6.06 13.40
N THR A 73 17.76 -4.95 13.90
CA THR A 73 17.17 -3.61 13.79
C THR A 73 18.29 -2.66 13.38
N ALA A 74 18.07 -1.89 12.33
CA ALA A 74 19.10 -1.05 11.74
C ALA A 74 19.48 0.08 12.73
N PRO A 75 20.78 0.29 13.03
CA PRO A 75 21.19 1.23 14.08
C PRO A 75 20.70 2.67 13.86
N HIS A 76 20.61 3.12 12.60
CA HIS A 76 20.25 4.50 12.27
C HIS A 76 18.79 4.86 12.56
N ILE A 77 17.90 3.88 12.77
CA ILE A 77 16.51 4.16 13.15
C ILE A 77 16.38 4.47 14.64
N GLY A 78 17.37 4.13 15.45
CA GLY A 78 17.37 4.40 16.89
C GLY A 78 17.35 5.90 17.19
N GLY A 79 16.42 6.34 18.02
CA GLY A 79 16.28 7.74 18.44
C GLY A 79 15.56 8.65 17.44
N GLN A 80 15.12 8.11 16.30
CA GLN A 80 14.33 8.86 15.33
C GLN A 80 12.91 9.09 15.85
N SER A 81 12.34 10.27 15.61
CA SER A 81 10.96 10.62 16.03
C SER A 81 9.89 9.72 15.39
N TRP A 82 10.18 9.21 14.20
CA TRP A 82 9.32 8.31 13.44
C TRP A 82 9.51 6.82 13.81
N ALA A 83 10.45 6.48 14.70
CA ALA A 83 10.72 5.11 15.11
C ALA A 83 10.31 4.86 16.57
N ASP A 84 9.89 3.64 16.87
CA ASP A 84 9.64 3.23 18.25
C ASP A 84 10.98 3.08 19.01
N ALA A 85 10.93 3.18 20.33
CA ALA A 85 12.06 2.79 21.15
C ALA A 85 12.33 1.27 21.01
N PRO A 86 13.57 0.81 21.23
CA PRO A 86 13.83 -0.60 21.49
C PRO A 86 12.96 -1.07 22.67
N MET A 87 12.39 -2.27 22.56
CA MET A 87 11.61 -2.85 23.65
C MET A 87 12.56 -3.25 24.78
N SER A 88 12.46 -2.59 25.94
CA SER A 88 13.09 -3.02 27.19
C SER A 88 12.04 -3.61 28.12
N SER A 89 12.45 -4.40 29.12
CA SER A 89 11.56 -4.97 30.13
C SER A 89 10.77 -3.93 30.92
N ASP A 90 11.32 -2.72 31.02
CA ASP A 90 10.81 -1.65 31.87
C ASP A 90 10.05 -0.57 31.08
N ALA A 91 9.97 -0.70 29.74
CA ALA A 91 9.25 0.23 28.89
C ALA A 91 7.73 0.03 29.03
N VAL A 92 6.98 1.15 29.02
CA VAL A 92 5.53 1.11 28.86
C VAL A 92 5.22 0.43 27.54
N GLN A 93 4.48 -0.68 27.62
CA GLN A 93 4.13 -1.48 26.47
C GLN A 93 3.25 -0.67 25.50
N PRO A 94 3.55 -0.66 24.20
CA PRO A 94 2.70 -0.03 23.21
C PRO A 94 1.28 -0.59 23.22
N LYS A 95 0.29 0.24 22.84
CA LYS A 95 -1.10 -0.21 22.72
C LYS A 95 -1.30 -0.98 21.42
N TRP A 96 -0.90 -2.25 21.41
CA TRP A 96 -1.04 -3.15 20.27
C TRP A 96 -2.49 -3.25 19.79
N ASN A 97 -2.69 -3.44 18.48
CA ASN A 97 -3.99 -3.54 17.82
C ASN A 97 -4.92 -2.32 18.05
N HIS A 98 -4.38 -1.18 18.47
CA HIS A 98 -5.13 0.04 18.75
C HIS A 98 -4.36 1.29 18.29
N ASN A 99 -5.06 2.42 18.24
CA ASN A 99 -4.39 3.72 18.12
C ASN A 99 -3.67 4.05 19.43
N ASP A 100 -2.37 4.34 19.33
CA ASP A 100 -1.48 4.63 20.44
C ASP A 100 -0.98 6.08 20.34
N GLY A 101 -1.80 7.01 20.80
CA GLY A 101 -1.59 8.43 20.58
C GLY A 101 -1.67 8.75 19.08
N ASN A 102 -0.56 9.25 18.52
CA ASN A 102 -0.44 9.59 17.09
C ASN A 102 0.05 8.41 16.23
N VAL A 103 0.30 7.24 16.83
CA VAL A 103 0.75 6.05 16.11
C VAL A 103 -0.44 5.11 15.92
N ASN A 104 -0.83 4.88 14.67
CA ASN A 104 -1.78 3.84 14.34
C ASN A 104 -1.06 2.48 14.38
N ARG A 105 -1.48 1.59 15.30
CA ARG A 105 -0.97 0.21 15.41
C ARG A 105 -2.01 -0.83 15.01
N VAL A 106 -3.10 -0.43 14.35
CA VAL A 106 -4.17 -1.31 13.87
C VAL A 106 -3.80 -1.84 12.50
N SER A 107 -3.78 -3.16 12.34
CA SER A 107 -3.60 -3.77 11.01
C SER A 107 -4.92 -3.81 10.25
N PHE A 108 -4.86 -3.63 8.93
CA PHE A 108 -6.01 -3.88 8.04
C PHE A 108 -6.43 -5.36 7.99
N HIS A 109 -5.58 -6.27 8.48
CA HIS A 109 -5.86 -7.71 8.57
C HIS A 109 -6.44 -8.15 9.92
N GLY A 110 -6.89 -7.18 10.74
CA GLY A 110 -7.44 -7.42 12.08
C GLY A 110 -6.34 -7.57 13.13
N ASP A 111 -6.72 -8.06 14.30
CA ASP A 111 -5.81 -8.17 15.44
C ASP A 111 -4.66 -9.16 15.14
N TYR A 112 -3.42 -8.66 15.15
CA TYR A 112 -2.23 -9.51 15.06
C TYR A 112 -1.91 -10.12 16.43
N LYS A 113 -1.29 -11.30 16.38
CA LYS A 113 -0.83 -12.02 17.57
C LYS A 113 0.43 -11.37 18.14
N LEU A 114 0.63 -11.58 19.44
CA LEU A 114 1.86 -11.23 20.13
C LEU A 114 2.61 -12.51 20.52
N GLU A 115 3.90 -12.57 20.23
CA GLU A 115 4.80 -13.66 20.62
C GLU A 115 5.94 -13.05 21.43
N GLY A 116 6.12 -13.49 22.69
CA GLY A 116 7.12 -12.89 23.58
C GLY A 116 6.93 -11.38 23.80
N GLY A 117 5.70 -10.87 23.70
CA GLY A 117 5.37 -9.45 23.84
C GLY A 117 5.62 -8.59 22.58
N LEU A 118 6.02 -9.21 21.45
CA LEU A 118 6.24 -8.52 20.19
C LEU A 118 5.17 -8.88 19.17
N PRO A 119 4.77 -7.95 18.27
CA PRO A 119 3.90 -8.27 17.14
C PRO A 119 4.45 -9.42 16.32
N GLN A 120 3.55 -10.29 15.86
CA GLN A 120 3.83 -11.38 14.93
C GLN A 120 3.24 -11.04 13.57
N ASN A 121 4.06 -11.07 12.52
CA ASN A 121 3.65 -10.76 11.15
C ASN A 121 2.43 -11.60 10.74
N PRO A 122 1.32 -10.98 10.29
CA PRO A 122 0.06 -11.70 10.06
C PRO A 122 0.14 -12.69 8.89
N ILE A 123 1.10 -12.52 7.97
CA ILE A 123 1.26 -13.41 6.82
C ILE A 123 2.09 -14.65 7.17
N GLY A 124 3.16 -14.49 7.95
CA GLY A 124 4.04 -15.62 8.28
C GLY A 124 5.47 -15.24 8.63
N ARG A 125 6.30 -16.27 8.74
CA ARG A 125 7.74 -16.21 8.98
C ARG A 125 8.46 -15.58 7.80
N THR A 126 9.28 -14.58 8.09
CA THR A 126 10.15 -13.90 7.12
C THR A 126 11.60 -14.37 7.19
N GLY A 127 11.98 -15.09 8.25
CA GLY A 127 13.37 -15.45 8.52
C GLY A 127 14.17 -14.35 9.23
N LEU A 128 13.53 -13.32 9.78
CA LEU A 128 14.23 -12.23 10.47
C LEU A 128 13.38 -11.67 11.62
N ARG A 129 13.95 -11.55 12.81
CA ARG A 129 13.35 -10.86 13.97
C ARG A 129 13.82 -9.42 14.06
N GLY A 130 13.17 -8.65 14.94
CA GLY A 130 13.43 -7.22 15.09
C GLY A 130 12.67 -6.41 14.05
N ARG A 131 13.00 -5.13 13.89
CA ARG A 131 12.28 -4.24 12.96
C ARG A 131 12.98 -4.03 11.62
N GLY A 132 14.25 -4.43 11.54
CA GLY A 132 15.09 -4.11 10.40
C GLY A 132 15.14 -2.59 10.13
N LEU A 133 14.67 -2.15 8.96
CA LEU A 133 14.62 -0.75 8.55
C LEU A 133 13.32 -0.03 8.95
N LEU A 134 12.30 -0.76 9.45
CA LEU A 134 11.01 -0.19 9.76
C LEU A 134 11.01 0.49 11.13
N GLY A 135 10.40 1.68 11.22
CA GLY A 135 10.40 2.46 12.46
C GLY A 135 9.54 1.83 13.54
N ARG A 136 8.37 1.32 13.17
CA ARG A 136 7.36 0.82 14.11
C ARG A 136 7.43 -0.69 14.26
N TRP A 137 7.15 -1.16 15.47
CA TRP A 137 6.76 -2.56 15.68
C TRP A 137 5.34 -2.78 15.16
N GLY A 138 5.10 -3.92 14.51
CA GLY A 138 3.82 -4.23 13.89
C GLY A 138 3.66 -3.54 12.52
N PRO A 139 2.45 -3.06 12.18
CA PRO A 139 2.20 -2.43 10.88
C PRO A 139 2.89 -1.06 10.76
N ASN A 140 3.51 -0.82 9.62
CA ASN A 140 4.07 0.45 9.19
C ASN A 140 3.24 0.94 8.00
N HIS A 141 2.41 1.95 8.23
CA HIS A 141 1.42 2.39 7.25
C HIS A 141 2.02 3.34 6.21
N ALA A 142 1.74 3.05 4.95
CA ALA A 142 2.01 3.87 3.78
C ALA A 142 0.70 4.29 3.09
N ALA A 143 0.81 5.19 2.13
CA ALA A 143 -0.29 5.54 1.23
C ALA A 143 0.18 5.62 -0.21
N ASP A 144 -0.58 5.00 -1.12
CA ASP A 144 -0.22 4.82 -2.53
C ASP A 144 -1.22 5.52 -3.46
N PRO A 145 -0.89 6.72 -4.00
CA PRO A 145 -1.73 7.43 -4.95
C PRO A 145 -1.55 6.85 -6.36
N ILE A 146 -2.53 6.08 -6.83
CA ILE A 146 -2.55 5.53 -8.19
C ILE A 146 -3.18 6.54 -9.13
N VAL A 147 -2.37 7.47 -9.62
CA VAL A 147 -2.79 8.49 -10.58
C VAL A 147 -2.82 7.91 -11.99
N THR A 148 -3.98 7.99 -12.65
CA THR A 148 -4.21 7.37 -13.96
C THR A 148 -4.85 8.32 -14.95
N ARG A 149 -4.63 8.06 -16.24
CA ARG A 149 -5.32 8.72 -17.37
C ARG A 149 -5.49 7.74 -18.51
N TRP A 150 -6.42 8.01 -19.43
CA TRP A 150 -6.47 7.28 -20.69
C TRP A 150 -5.28 7.64 -21.60
N LYS A 151 -4.70 6.65 -22.26
CA LYS A 151 -3.72 6.90 -23.32
C LYS A 151 -4.43 7.57 -24.50
N ARG A 152 -3.87 8.68 -24.99
CA ARG A 152 -4.43 9.46 -26.09
C ARG A 152 -3.45 9.61 -27.24
N ASP A 153 -3.96 9.72 -28.46
CA ASP A 153 -3.17 10.04 -29.64
C ASP A 153 -2.89 11.56 -29.74
N GLN A 154 -2.19 11.97 -30.80
CA GLN A 154 -1.85 13.37 -31.06
C GLN A 154 -3.06 14.30 -31.27
N ASN A 155 -4.23 13.74 -31.58
CA ASN A 155 -5.49 14.48 -31.74
C ASN A 155 -6.33 14.47 -30.45
N GLY A 156 -5.83 13.84 -29.38
CA GLY A 156 -6.52 13.68 -28.11
C GLY A 156 -7.53 12.53 -28.07
N ALA A 157 -7.62 11.68 -29.10
CA ALA A 157 -8.52 10.54 -29.11
C ALA A 157 -7.98 9.40 -28.22
N ILE A 158 -8.86 8.72 -27.48
CA ILE A 158 -8.48 7.59 -26.62
C ILE A 158 -8.01 6.43 -27.48
N ILE A 159 -6.85 5.85 -27.13
CA ILE A 159 -6.28 4.69 -27.82
C ILE A 159 -6.81 3.42 -27.20
N GLN A 160 -7.30 2.51 -28.05
CA GLN A 160 -7.69 1.16 -27.68
C GLN A 160 -6.60 0.16 -28.05
N ASP A 161 -6.44 -0.86 -27.20
CA ASP A 161 -5.66 -2.03 -27.57
C ASP A 161 -6.42 -2.86 -28.61
N GLN A 162 -5.72 -3.29 -29.66
CA GLN A 162 -6.34 -3.99 -30.78
C GLN A 162 -6.80 -5.41 -30.42
N LYS A 163 -6.19 -6.03 -29.40
CA LYS A 163 -6.48 -7.41 -29.03
C LYS A 163 -7.65 -7.50 -28.07
N SER A 164 -7.70 -6.64 -27.05
CA SER A 164 -8.78 -6.62 -26.07
C SER A 164 -9.98 -5.78 -26.52
N GLY A 165 -9.78 -4.83 -27.44
CA GLY A 165 -10.79 -3.84 -27.82
C GLY A 165 -11.09 -2.82 -26.71
N LYS A 166 -10.31 -2.82 -25.61
CA LYS A 166 -10.48 -1.93 -24.47
C LYS A 166 -9.50 -0.76 -24.53
N ASN A 167 -9.85 0.33 -23.84
CA ASN A 167 -9.01 1.51 -23.74
C ASN A 167 -7.70 1.19 -23.00
N ILE A 168 -6.58 1.75 -23.47
CA ILE A 168 -5.29 1.63 -22.79
C ILE A 168 -5.22 2.66 -21.66
N LEU A 169 -5.01 2.19 -20.43
CA LEU A 169 -4.82 3.04 -19.27
C LEU A 169 -3.33 3.33 -19.07
N GLN A 170 -3.01 4.56 -18.65
CA GLN A 170 -1.66 4.91 -18.19
C GLN A 170 -1.70 5.25 -16.71
N MET A 171 -0.62 4.95 -15.99
CA MET A 171 -0.38 5.45 -14.64
C MET A 171 0.91 6.24 -14.54
N VAL A 172 1.00 7.14 -13.57
CA VAL A 172 2.29 7.68 -13.15
C VAL A 172 3.03 6.62 -12.35
N ALA A 173 4.24 6.29 -12.76
CA ALA A 173 5.14 5.41 -12.03
C ALA A 173 6.47 6.11 -11.79
N ILE A 174 7.10 5.80 -10.67
CA ILE A 174 8.46 6.26 -10.34
C ILE A 174 9.44 5.09 -10.30
N GLN A 175 10.69 5.34 -10.64
CA GLN A 175 11.76 4.38 -10.45
C GLN A 175 12.52 4.71 -9.18
N ARG A 176 12.39 3.84 -8.18
CA ARG A 176 12.99 4.05 -6.85
C ARG A 176 14.51 4.20 -6.93
N SER A 177 15.05 5.13 -6.15
CA SER A 177 16.50 5.37 -6.09
C SER A 177 17.29 4.20 -5.50
N ASP A 178 16.70 3.45 -4.57
CA ASP A 178 17.36 2.41 -3.77
C ASP A 178 17.57 1.07 -4.48
N ASN A 179 16.56 0.60 -5.23
CA ASN A 179 16.56 -0.73 -5.86
C ASN A 179 16.30 -0.69 -7.37
N LYS A 180 16.06 0.51 -7.93
CA LYS A 180 15.80 0.75 -9.36
C LYS A 180 14.54 0.06 -9.92
N LEU A 181 13.65 -0.43 -9.06
CA LEU A 181 12.36 -0.98 -9.45
C LEU A 181 11.34 0.14 -9.66
N TRP A 182 10.45 -0.05 -10.64
CA TRP A 182 9.31 0.84 -10.85
C TRP A 182 8.24 0.60 -9.78
N ALA A 183 7.61 1.65 -9.28
CA ALA A 183 6.62 1.57 -8.21
C ALA A 183 5.51 2.62 -8.40
N ILE A 184 4.48 2.51 -7.56
CA ILE A 184 3.49 3.58 -7.36
C ILE A 184 4.21 4.67 -6.56
N PRO A 185 4.01 5.97 -6.86
CA PRO A 185 4.65 7.07 -6.13
C PRO A 185 4.00 7.30 -4.77
N GLY A 186 4.24 6.38 -3.84
CA GLY A 186 3.68 6.36 -2.49
C GLY A 186 4.76 6.32 -1.43
N GLY A 187 4.37 6.70 -0.21
CA GLY A 187 5.30 6.80 0.91
C GLY A 187 4.62 6.67 2.26
N MET A 188 5.40 6.92 3.32
CA MET A 188 4.99 6.62 4.70
C MET A 188 3.95 7.63 5.18
N VAL A 189 2.97 7.15 5.95
CA VAL A 189 2.04 8.03 6.68
C VAL A 189 2.76 8.58 7.91
N ASP A 190 2.85 9.91 8.01
CA ASP A 190 3.46 10.55 9.17
C ASP A 190 2.60 10.39 10.43
N PRO A 191 3.20 10.40 11.64
CA PRO A 191 2.44 10.29 12.89
C PRO A 191 1.35 11.37 13.01
N GLY A 192 0.09 10.94 13.10
CA GLY A 192 -1.08 11.81 13.16
C GLY A 192 -1.53 12.41 11.82
N GLU A 193 -0.83 12.11 10.72
CA GLU A 193 -1.21 12.52 9.37
C GLU A 193 -2.44 11.73 8.88
N LYS A 194 -3.34 12.40 8.15
CA LYS A 194 -4.45 11.71 7.48
C LYS A 194 -3.94 11.12 6.17
N VAL A 195 -4.35 9.89 5.84
CA VAL A 195 -4.02 9.22 4.58
C VAL A 195 -4.27 10.09 3.35
N SER A 196 -5.35 10.88 3.31
CA SER A 196 -5.64 11.79 2.20
C SER A 196 -4.58 12.89 2.01
N VAL A 197 -3.95 13.33 3.10
CA VAL A 197 -2.85 14.31 3.06
C VAL A 197 -1.59 13.64 2.53
N THR A 198 -1.26 12.44 3.04
CA THR A 198 -0.14 11.62 2.58
C THR A 198 -0.21 11.37 1.07
N LEU A 199 -1.34 10.88 0.55
CA LEU A 199 -1.53 10.57 -0.87
C LEU A 199 -1.19 11.76 -1.79
N LYS A 200 -1.63 12.96 -1.42
CA LYS A 200 -1.34 14.18 -2.18
C LYS A 200 0.12 14.60 -2.02
N ARG A 201 0.63 14.58 -0.78
CA ARG A 201 2.01 14.98 -0.45
C ARG A 201 3.01 14.12 -1.24
N GLU A 202 2.92 12.80 -1.10
CA GLU A 202 3.81 11.83 -1.76
C GLU A 202 3.77 11.98 -3.28
N PHE A 203 2.59 12.07 -3.90
CA PHE A 203 2.51 12.28 -5.35
C PHE A 203 3.17 13.59 -5.79
N THR A 204 3.00 14.64 -4.98
CA THR A 204 3.55 15.96 -5.31
C THR A 204 5.07 15.97 -5.14
N GLU A 205 5.58 15.38 -4.07
CA GLU A 205 7.02 15.30 -3.77
C GLU A 205 7.75 14.39 -4.76
N GLU A 206 7.18 13.25 -5.12
CA GLU A 206 7.88 12.24 -5.92
C GLU A 206 7.71 12.39 -7.45
N ALA A 207 6.66 13.08 -7.90
CA ALA A 207 6.27 13.06 -9.32
C ALA A 207 6.03 14.43 -9.98
N LEU A 208 6.04 15.55 -9.25
CA LEU A 208 5.72 16.87 -9.81
C LEU A 208 6.85 17.89 -9.62
N ASN A 209 7.13 18.68 -10.68
CA ASN A 209 7.86 19.94 -10.54
C ASN A 209 6.87 21.04 -10.14
N PHE A 210 7.02 21.62 -8.96
CA PHE A 210 6.13 22.69 -8.49
C PHE A 210 6.22 23.92 -9.40
N THR A 211 5.12 24.28 -10.08
CA THR A 211 4.75 25.68 -10.37
C THR A 211 3.30 25.79 -10.90
N ASP A 212 2.61 26.83 -10.45
CA ASP A 212 1.32 27.42 -10.89
C ASP A 212 0.04 26.57 -10.94
N LYS A 213 0.10 25.24 -10.76
CA LYS A 213 -1.09 24.35 -10.84
C LYS A 213 -1.53 23.74 -9.50
N GLY A 214 -1.09 24.29 -8.37
CA GLY A 214 -1.39 23.77 -7.03
C GLY A 214 -2.89 23.60 -6.74
N ASN A 215 -3.73 24.55 -7.18
CA ASN A 215 -5.19 24.44 -7.02
C ASN A 215 -5.78 23.24 -7.78
N MET A 216 -5.26 22.93 -8.98
CA MET A 216 -5.71 21.78 -9.77
C MET A 216 -5.38 20.47 -9.06
N VAL A 217 -4.15 20.34 -8.56
CA VAL A 217 -3.71 19.17 -7.77
C VAL A 217 -4.59 19.04 -6.52
N GLU A 218 -4.84 20.14 -5.81
CA GLU A 218 -5.70 20.12 -4.63
C GLU A 218 -7.10 19.59 -4.93
N GLN A 219 -7.73 20.03 -6.03
CA GLN A 219 -9.05 19.52 -6.41
C GLN A 219 -9.00 18.06 -6.86
N PHE A 220 -7.99 17.68 -7.64
CA PHE A 220 -7.85 16.33 -8.18
C PHE A 220 -7.76 15.27 -7.08
N PHE A 221 -7.08 15.59 -5.97
CA PHE A 221 -6.92 14.69 -4.83
C PHE A 221 -8.08 14.69 -3.82
N LYS A 222 -9.19 15.40 -4.09
CA LYS A 222 -10.36 15.41 -3.18
C LYS A 222 -11.14 14.11 -3.19
N GLU A 223 -11.31 13.50 -4.35
CA GLU A 223 -12.18 12.33 -4.54
C GLU A 223 -11.40 11.19 -5.21
N GLY A 224 -10.79 10.35 -4.38
CA GLY A 224 -10.14 9.12 -4.82
C GLY A 224 -11.06 7.91 -4.65
N VAL A 225 -10.94 6.95 -5.57
CA VAL A 225 -11.61 5.65 -5.46
C VAL A 225 -10.71 4.70 -4.68
N HIS A 226 -11.20 4.15 -3.57
CA HIS A 226 -10.45 3.15 -2.81
C HIS A 226 -10.18 1.89 -3.66
N VAL A 227 -8.94 1.42 -3.62
CA VAL A 227 -8.46 0.26 -4.37
C VAL A 227 -8.08 -0.87 -3.42
N TYR A 228 -7.24 -0.57 -2.44
CA TYR A 228 -6.65 -1.58 -1.56
C TYR A 228 -6.30 -0.98 -0.21
N SER A 229 -6.50 -1.74 0.87
CA SER A 229 -5.88 -1.49 2.16
C SER A 229 -5.40 -2.81 2.73
N GLY A 230 -4.11 -2.91 3.06
CA GLY A 230 -3.57 -4.17 3.54
C GLY A 230 -2.06 -4.30 3.48
N TYR A 231 -1.61 -5.49 3.86
CA TYR A 231 -0.22 -5.95 3.78
C TYR A 231 0.41 -5.71 2.40
N VAL A 232 1.68 -5.34 2.38
CA VAL A 232 2.52 -5.24 1.18
C VAL A 232 3.66 -6.23 1.33
N ASP A 233 3.91 -7.08 0.33
CA ASP A 233 5.06 -7.99 0.34
C ASP A 233 6.35 -7.21 0.01
N ASP A 234 6.84 -6.49 1.00
CA ASP A 234 7.96 -5.58 0.92
C ASP A 234 9.21 -6.24 1.52
N PHE A 235 10.35 -6.06 0.86
CA PHE A 235 11.63 -6.63 1.27
C PHE A 235 12.07 -6.24 2.69
N ARG A 236 11.50 -5.16 3.26
CA ARG A 236 11.77 -4.67 4.62
C ARG A 236 11.02 -5.46 5.68
N ASN A 237 10.00 -6.24 5.34
CA ASN A 237 9.17 -6.94 6.31
C ASN A 237 10.00 -7.94 7.13
N THR A 238 9.74 -7.99 8.42
CA THR A 238 10.32 -8.93 9.39
C THR A 238 9.20 -9.71 10.06
N ASP A 239 9.56 -10.61 10.98
CA ASP A 239 8.61 -11.32 11.82
C ASP A 239 7.84 -10.38 12.76
N ASN A 240 8.37 -9.17 13.02
CA ASN A 240 7.86 -8.25 14.03
C ASN A 240 7.48 -6.86 13.51
N ALA A 241 7.75 -6.54 12.25
CA ALA A 241 7.36 -5.29 11.62
C ALA A 241 7.09 -5.52 10.13
N TRP A 242 6.03 -4.92 9.59
CA TRP A 242 5.67 -5.09 8.18
C TRP A 242 5.03 -3.84 7.59
N MET A 243 5.09 -3.75 6.26
CA MET A 243 4.44 -2.71 5.49
C MET A 243 2.94 -3.01 5.30
N GLU A 244 2.12 -1.99 5.50
CA GLU A 244 0.74 -1.97 5.04
C GLU A 244 0.50 -0.66 4.29
N THR A 245 -0.36 -0.67 3.27
CA THR A 245 -0.68 0.54 2.51
C THR A 245 -2.17 0.76 2.43
N THR A 246 -2.57 2.01 2.18
CA THR A 246 -3.87 2.35 1.60
C THR A 246 -3.66 2.95 0.22
N ALA A 247 -4.16 2.28 -0.79
CA ALA A 247 -4.07 2.69 -2.19
C ALA A 247 -5.41 3.26 -2.68
N LEU A 248 -5.36 4.47 -3.22
CA LEU A 248 -6.50 5.13 -3.85
C LEU A 248 -6.17 5.43 -5.32
N ASN A 249 -7.14 5.21 -6.20
CA ASN A 249 -7.05 5.61 -7.59
C ASN A 249 -7.66 7.00 -7.79
N PHE A 250 -6.85 7.89 -8.36
CA PHE A 250 -7.28 9.20 -8.84
C PHE A 250 -7.17 9.18 -10.37
N HIS A 251 -8.27 9.49 -11.06
CA HIS A 251 -8.36 9.30 -12.50
C HIS A 251 -8.67 10.60 -13.22
N ASP A 252 -7.84 10.93 -14.20
CA ASP A 252 -8.04 12.03 -15.13
C ASP A 252 -8.73 11.49 -16.40
N GLU A 253 -10.06 11.56 -16.41
CA GLU A 253 -10.91 11.00 -17.46
C GLU A 253 -10.71 11.70 -18.82
N ASP A 254 -10.73 13.03 -18.83
CA ASP A 254 -10.61 13.82 -20.07
C ASP A 254 -9.15 14.15 -20.44
N GLY A 255 -8.21 13.94 -19.51
CA GLY A 255 -6.80 14.26 -19.70
C GLY A 255 -6.50 15.75 -19.56
N THR A 256 -7.42 16.53 -18.98
CA THR A 256 -7.29 17.99 -18.84
C THR A 256 -6.71 18.44 -17.50
N GLN A 257 -6.53 17.51 -16.55
CA GLN A 257 -6.04 17.79 -15.21
C GLN A 257 -4.57 17.36 -15.07
N VAL A 258 -4.29 16.40 -14.19
CA VAL A 258 -2.94 15.91 -13.91
C VAL A 258 -2.26 15.29 -15.12
N GLY A 259 -3.03 14.84 -16.12
CA GLY A 259 -2.52 14.37 -17.41
C GLY A 259 -1.72 15.41 -18.17
N GLN A 260 -1.89 16.70 -17.88
CA GLN A 260 -1.15 17.79 -18.51
C GLN A 260 0.09 18.24 -17.73
N LEU A 261 0.32 17.67 -16.54
CA LEU A 261 1.44 18.08 -15.71
C LEU A 261 2.74 17.48 -16.27
N GLN A 262 3.78 18.32 -16.27
CA GLN A 262 5.13 17.84 -16.51
C GLN A 262 5.58 17.10 -15.26
N LEU A 263 5.89 15.82 -15.44
CA LEU A 263 6.39 14.98 -14.36
C LEU A 263 7.88 15.26 -14.14
N GLU A 264 8.28 15.34 -12.89
CA GLU A 264 9.68 15.44 -12.48
C GLU A 264 9.90 14.52 -11.28
N ALA A 265 11.02 13.80 -11.30
CA ALA A 265 11.32 12.85 -10.25
C ALA A 265 11.79 13.62 -9.01
N GLY A 266 11.14 13.35 -7.87
CA GLY A 266 11.55 13.87 -6.58
C GLY A 266 12.83 13.23 -6.03
N ASP A 267 13.22 13.62 -4.83
CA ASP A 267 14.49 13.21 -4.21
C ASP A 267 14.64 11.68 -4.04
N ASP A 268 13.55 10.96 -3.81
CA ASP A 268 13.53 9.50 -3.62
C ASP A 268 13.33 8.70 -4.92
N ALA A 269 13.08 9.39 -6.04
CA ALA A 269 12.89 8.81 -7.36
C ALA A 269 14.04 9.18 -8.32
N THR A 270 14.54 8.20 -9.06
CA THR A 270 15.52 8.47 -10.13
C THR A 270 14.90 8.81 -11.47
N ASN A 271 13.68 8.33 -11.72
CA ASN A 271 12.93 8.60 -12.94
C ASN A 271 11.44 8.63 -12.61
N VAL A 272 10.65 9.36 -13.40
CA VAL A 272 9.19 9.37 -13.35
C VAL A 272 8.63 9.38 -14.76
N ARG A 273 7.53 8.66 -15.00
CA ARG A 273 6.84 8.68 -16.30
C ARG A 273 5.40 8.22 -16.23
N TRP A 274 4.63 8.62 -17.24
CA TRP A 274 3.43 7.89 -17.64
C TRP A 274 3.82 6.53 -18.21
N THR A 275 3.27 5.47 -17.65
CA THR A 275 3.50 4.08 -18.03
C THR A 275 2.19 3.47 -18.49
N ASP A 276 2.19 2.91 -19.70
CA ASP A 276 1.07 2.10 -20.19
C ASP A 276 0.89 0.87 -19.30
N ILE A 277 -0.34 0.60 -18.88
CA ILE A 277 -0.67 -0.55 -18.06
C ILE A 277 -1.06 -1.71 -18.97
N ASP A 278 -0.39 -2.84 -18.79
CA ASP A 278 -0.72 -4.13 -19.40
C ASP A 278 -0.33 -5.28 -18.45
N GLY A 279 -0.66 -6.52 -18.82
CA GLY A 279 -0.37 -7.72 -18.05
C GLY A 279 1.11 -8.08 -17.93
N ASN A 280 2.02 -7.36 -18.60
CA ASN A 280 3.46 -7.50 -18.45
C ASN A 280 4.06 -6.45 -17.50
N LEU A 281 3.24 -5.57 -16.91
CA LEU A 281 3.67 -4.53 -16.00
C LEU A 281 4.42 -5.13 -14.80
N LYS A 282 5.68 -4.72 -14.63
CA LYS A 282 6.54 -5.12 -13.51
C LYS A 282 6.68 -3.96 -12.56
N LEU A 283 6.08 -4.09 -11.37
CA LEU A 283 6.22 -3.11 -10.30
C LEU A 283 6.82 -3.74 -9.05
N HIS A 284 7.28 -2.88 -8.16
CA HIS A 284 7.79 -3.21 -6.84
C HIS A 284 6.74 -3.93 -5.98
N ALA A 285 7.19 -4.85 -5.12
CA ALA A 285 6.32 -5.62 -4.23
C ALA A 285 5.12 -6.25 -4.98
N ASN A 286 3.92 -6.16 -4.41
CA ASN A 286 2.67 -6.58 -5.03
C ASN A 286 1.90 -5.41 -5.70
N HIS A 287 2.58 -4.32 -6.09
CA HIS A 287 1.92 -3.15 -6.68
C HIS A 287 1.22 -3.47 -8.00
N ALA A 288 1.74 -4.43 -8.79
CA ALA A 288 1.11 -4.86 -10.04
C ALA A 288 -0.30 -5.45 -9.78
N ASP A 289 -0.46 -6.22 -8.69
CA ASP A 289 -1.77 -6.76 -8.31
C ASP A 289 -2.73 -5.65 -7.86
N ILE A 290 -2.23 -4.63 -7.14
CA ILE A 290 -3.03 -3.47 -6.75
C ILE A 290 -3.47 -2.67 -8.00
N VAL A 291 -2.57 -2.46 -8.97
CA VAL A 291 -2.89 -1.76 -10.23
C VAL A 291 -3.88 -2.55 -11.09
N LYS A 292 -3.82 -3.88 -11.06
CA LYS A 292 -4.80 -4.73 -11.74
C LYS A 292 -6.23 -4.47 -11.25
N GLU A 293 -6.42 -4.23 -9.95
CA GLU A 293 -7.74 -3.84 -9.40
C GLU A 293 -8.23 -2.51 -9.97
N VAL A 294 -7.32 -1.56 -10.25
CA VAL A 294 -7.67 -0.30 -10.94
C VAL A 294 -8.15 -0.58 -12.36
N VAL A 295 -7.44 -1.44 -13.09
CA VAL A 295 -7.79 -1.83 -14.46
C VAL A 295 -9.16 -2.49 -14.52
N LEU A 296 -9.48 -3.37 -13.57
CA LEU A 296 -10.79 -3.98 -13.44
C LEU A 296 -11.88 -2.94 -13.17
N LYS A 297 -11.66 -2.02 -12.22
CA LYS A 297 -12.61 -0.94 -11.88
C LYS A 297 -12.84 0.04 -13.03
N ARG A 298 -11.85 0.24 -13.90
CA ARG A 298 -11.91 1.16 -15.05
C ARG A 298 -12.32 0.50 -16.36
N ASP A 299 -12.52 -0.82 -16.38
CA ASP A 299 -12.76 -1.61 -17.59
C ASP A 299 -11.70 -1.38 -18.69
N ALA A 300 -10.43 -1.31 -18.27
CA ALA A 300 -9.30 -1.03 -19.17
C ALA A 300 -8.68 -2.31 -19.74
N HIS A 301 -7.76 -2.14 -20.71
CA HIS A 301 -6.89 -3.21 -21.20
C HIS A 301 -5.99 -3.77 -20.09
N TRP A 302 -5.76 -5.09 -20.12
CA TRP A 302 -4.82 -5.87 -19.31
C TRP A 302 -4.19 -6.96 -20.16
#